data_AF-A0AA85KKC1-F1
#
_entry.id   AF-A0AA85KKC1-F1
#
_cell.length_a   1.000
_cell.length_b   1.000
_cell.length_c   1.000
_cell.angle_alpha   90.00
_cell.angle_beta   90.00
_cell.angle_gamma   90.00
#
_symmetry.space_group_name_H-M   'P 1'
#
loop_
_entity.id
_entity.type
_entity.pdbx_description
1 polymer ?
#
loop_
_entity_poly.entity_id
_entity_poly.type
_entity_poly.pdbx_seq_one_letter_code
_entity_poly.pdbx_strand_id
1 'polypeptide(L)'
;MFKCVIFSFITSHPIMKISPRYSKPNQLEQCEIVAVLVNGDVIIVSSNERESFSFDQSIVQSGALCSSLHTCNAGIIATYSGTALLCKHTDDSHTFKLFPGYIGLCGKEVWIKSLSTLHNSQSEKNNVLYLAECQMDCYWKVIIANCIGDVLTEFSFQNLSLRVTAYCAVLLPTKEDNYSNVYLILATSDNNLHLLQCTINNSTQIVSTHWKLVGLIVIILCISCTIFVYFKF
;
A
#
# COMPACT_ATOMS: atom_id res chain seq x y z
N MET A 1 -2.67 20.81 17.47
CA MET A 1 -3.13 21.65 16.34
C MET A 1 -2.06 21.58 15.27
N PHE A 2 -2.31 20.84 14.18
CA PHE A 2 -1.31 20.58 13.14
C PHE A 2 -1.24 21.76 12.18
N LYS A 3 -0.06 22.38 12.01
CA LYS A 3 0.22 23.29 10.89
C LYS A 3 0.95 22.48 9.81
N CYS A 4 0.23 22.03 8.80
CA CYS A 4 0.86 21.59 7.56
C CYS A 4 1.32 22.85 6.81
N VAL A 5 2.63 23.09 6.76
CA VAL A 5 3.19 24.14 5.91
C VAL A 5 3.26 23.55 4.50
N ILE A 6 2.35 23.98 3.63
CA ILE A 6 2.39 23.62 2.20
C ILE A 6 3.54 24.41 1.59
N PHE A 7 4.66 23.75 1.32
CA PHE A 7 5.70 24.32 0.48
C PHE A 7 5.24 24.26 -0.98
N SER A 8 5.16 25.41 -1.65
CA SER A 8 5.02 25.47 -3.10
C SER A 8 6.38 25.23 -3.73
N PHE A 9 6.53 24.15 -4.50
CA PHE A 9 7.75 23.90 -5.27
C PHE A 9 7.49 24.17 -6.76
N ILE A 10 8.44 24.86 -7.39
CA ILE A 10 8.43 25.13 -8.84
C ILE A 10 9.23 24.01 -9.51
N THR A 11 8.57 23.24 -10.35
CA THR A 11 9.19 22.22 -11.21
C THR A 11 8.98 22.60 -12.67
N SER A 12 10.02 22.38 -13.49
CA SER A 12 9.95 22.56 -14.95
C SER A 12 9.12 21.47 -15.65
N HIS A 13 8.77 20.40 -14.94
CA HIS A 13 7.98 19.28 -15.44
C HIS A 13 6.69 19.10 -14.62
N PRO A 14 5.57 18.67 -15.23
CA PRO A 14 4.34 18.41 -14.50
C PRO A 14 4.53 17.32 -13.42
N ILE A 15 3.79 17.44 -12.32
CA ILE A 15 3.78 16.48 -11.22
C ILE A 15 2.69 15.45 -11.49
N MET A 16 3.04 14.17 -11.40
CA MET A 16 2.11 13.05 -11.64
C MET A 16 1.43 12.56 -10.36
N LYS A 17 2.17 12.45 -9.25
CA LYS A 17 1.66 12.01 -7.94
C LYS A 17 2.44 12.64 -6.79
N ILE A 18 1.77 12.77 -5.64
CA ILE A 18 2.30 13.30 -4.38
C ILE A 18 1.93 12.36 -3.24
N SER A 19 2.88 12.04 -2.36
CA SER A 19 2.66 11.33 -1.09
C SER A 19 3.40 12.04 0.04
N PRO A 20 2.84 12.10 1.26
CA PRO A 20 3.63 12.44 2.45
C PRO A 20 4.68 11.35 2.70
N ARG A 21 5.83 11.73 3.26
CA ARG A 21 6.87 10.81 3.75
C ARG A 21 6.62 10.45 5.20
N TYR A 22 6.75 9.15 5.49
CA TYR A 22 6.76 8.61 6.84
C TYR A 22 8.18 8.70 7.41
N SER A 23 8.43 9.69 8.25
CA SER A 23 9.54 9.67 9.21
C SER A 23 9.00 9.17 10.56
N LYS A 24 9.82 8.48 11.35
CA LYS A 24 9.46 7.79 12.61
C LYS A 24 8.44 8.55 13.46
N PRO A 25 7.53 7.87 14.20
CA PRO A 25 6.41 8.49 14.92
C PRO A 25 6.79 9.55 15.98
N ASN A 26 8.06 9.69 16.35
CA ASN A 26 8.53 10.60 17.40
C ASN A 26 9.52 11.68 16.92
N GLN A 27 9.71 11.89 15.61
CA GLN A 27 10.52 13.00 15.08
C GLN A 27 9.61 13.98 14.32
N LEU A 28 9.20 15.03 15.02
CA LEU A 28 8.10 15.93 14.67
C LEU A 28 8.44 17.03 13.65
N GLU A 29 9.45 16.90 12.79
CA GLU A 29 9.98 18.08 12.08
C GLU A 29 9.98 18.08 10.54
N GLN A 30 9.53 17.05 9.83
CA GLN A 30 9.59 17.10 8.37
C GLN A 30 8.32 16.52 7.72
N CYS A 31 7.45 17.41 7.23
CA CYS A 31 6.50 17.04 6.17
C CYS A 31 7.31 16.93 4.89
N GLU A 32 7.85 15.75 4.59
CA GLU A 32 8.57 15.54 3.34
C GLU A 32 7.56 15.14 2.26
N ILE A 33 7.54 15.89 1.18
CA ILE A 33 6.69 15.62 0.02
C ILE A 33 7.51 14.78 -0.94
N VAL A 34 7.06 13.57 -1.25
CA VAL A 34 7.61 12.78 -2.35
C VAL A 34 6.73 13.00 -3.57
N ALA A 35 7.32 13.42 -4.68
CA ALA A 35 6.62 13.70 -5.94
C ALA A 35 7.27 12.95 -7.09
N VAL A 36 6.47 12.38 -8.00
CA VAL A 36 6.97 11.82 -9.27
C VAL A 36 6.65 12.80 -10.39
N LEU A 37 7.67 13.17 -11.16
CA LEU A 37 7.55 14.04 -12.33
C LEU A 37 7.26 13.24 -13.60
N VAL A 38 6.71 13.91 -14.62
CA VAL A 38 6.40 13.28 -15.93
C VAL A 38 7.63 12.73 -16.64
N ASN A 39 8.81 13.31 -16.43
CA ASN A 39 10.07 12.79 -16.97
C ASN A 39 10.58 11.52 -16.25
N GLY A 40 9.87 11.05 -15.23
CA GLY A 40 10.24 9.88 -14.44
C GLY A 40 11.12 10.20 -13.23
N ASP A 41 11.48 11.45 -12.97
CA ASP A 41 12.25 11.76 -11.76
C ASP A 41 11.35 11.72 -10.52
N VAL A 42 11.88 11.20 -9.41
CA VAL A 42 11.22 11.30 -8.11
C VAL A 42 11.97 12.32 -7.27
N ILE A 43 11.26 13.32 -6.77
CA ILE A 43 11.83 14.38 -5.95
C ILE A 43 11.24 14.28 -4.56
N ILE A 44 12.10 14.30 -3.55
CA ILE A 44 11.69 14.51 -2.17
C ILE A 44 12.05 15.92 -1.77
N VAL A 45 11.05 16.63 -1.25
CA VAL A 45 11.22 17.97 -0.69
C VAL A 45 10.95 17.88 0.80
N SER A 46 11.98 18.06 1.62
CA SER A 46 11.85 18.29 3.06
C SER A 46 11.88 19.80 3.35
N SER A 47 11.69 20.19 4.62
CA SER A 47 11.76 21.59 5.03
C SER A 47 13.11 22.25 4.76
N ASN A 48 14.19 21.47 4.62
CA ASN A 48 15.56 21.97 4.54
C ASN A 48 16.36 21.46 3.32
N GLU A 49 15.93 20.39 2.64
CA GLU A 49 16.72 19.72 1.62
C GLU A 49 15.87 19.22 0.44
N ARG A 50 16.47 19.21 -0.75
CA ARG A 50 15.91 18.62 -1.97
C ARG A 50 16.77 17.43 -2.37
N GLU A 51 16.20 16.24 -2.28
CA GLU A 51 16.83 15.01 -2.75
C GLU A 51 16.19 14.58 -4.08
N SER A 52 17.01 14.08 -4.99
CA SER A 52 16.57 13.56 -6.29
C SER A 52 16.84 12.06 -6.36
N PHE A 53 15.84 11.33 -6.83
CA PHE A 53 15.85 9.88 -6.95
C PHE A 53 15.56 9.51 -8.41
N SER A 54 16.20 8.44 -8.86
CA SER A 54 16.07 7.94 -10.23
C SER A 54 15.50 6.53 -10.24
N PHE A 55 14.80 6.18 -11.32
CA PHE A 55 14.47 4.80 -11.60
C PHE A 55 15.62 4.09 -12.32
N ASP A 56 15.83 2.82 -12.01
CA ASP A 56 16.70 1.97 -12.81
C ASP A 56 16.13 1.85 -14.23
N GLN A 57 16.87 2.37 -15.21
CA GLN A 57 16.46 2.41 -16.61
C GLN A 57 16.39 1.01 -17.25
N SER A 58 16.99 -0.01 -16.63
CA SER A 58 16.82 -1.40 -17.06
C SER A 58 15.42 -1.95 -16.75
N ILE A 59 14.70 -1.30 -15.84
CA ILE A 59 13.39 -1.73 -15.33
C ILE A 59 12.27 -0.84 -15.90
N VAL A 60 12.54 0.45 -16.05
CA VAL A 60 11.56 1.47 -16.40
C VAL A 60 11.69 1.90 -17.86
N GLN A 61 10.62 1.71 -18.64
CA GLN A 61 10.51 2.26 -19.99
C GLN A 61 10.19 3.76 -19.94
N SER A 62 10.85 4.55 -20.78
CA SER A 62 10.59 5.99 -20.91
C SER A 62 9.12 6.27 -21.24
N GLY A 63 8.49 7.18 -20.50
CA GLY A 63 7.11 7.62 -20.73
C GLY A 63 6.00 6.81 -20.04
N ALA A 64 6.35 5.79 -19.25
CA ALA A 64 5.35 5.05 -18.48
C ALA A 64 4.87 5.84 -17.25
N LEU A 65 3.70 5.44 -16.72
CA LEU A 65 3.01 6.16 -15.65
C LEU A 65 3.28 5.53 -14.28
N CYS A 66 3.57 6.40 -13.31
CA CYS A 66 3.55 6.08 -11.89
C CYS A 66 2.10 5.97 -11.41
N SER A 67 1.67 4.76 -11.05
CA SER A 67 0.31 4.44 -10.60
C SER A 67 0.13 4.64 -9.09
N SER A 68 1.20 4.63 -8.29
CA SER A 68 1.15 4.95 -6.86
C SER A 68 2.53 5.27 -6.31
N LEU A 69 2.53 5.98 -5.18
CA LEU A 69 3.71 6.35 -4.44
C LEU A 69 3.37 6.25 -2.95
N HIS A 70 4.19 5.53 -2.19
CA HIS A 70 3.99 5.31 -0.76
C HIS A 70 5.32 5.34 -0.04
N THR A 71 5.34 5.79 1.20
CA THR A 71 6.56 5.81 2.02
C THR A 71 6.35 5.02 3.29
N CYS A 72 7.37 4.29 3.72
CA CYS A 72 7.33 3.52 4.95
C CYS A 72 8.71 3.40 5.60
N ASN A 73 8.78 2.65 6.69
CA ASN A 73 10.03 2.39 7.42
C ASN A 73 11.14 1.77 6.57
N ALA A 74 10.80 1.02 5.51
CA ALA A 74 11.78 0.38 4.65
C ALA A 74 12.36 1.33 3.59
N GLY A 75 11.63 2.38 3.21
CA GLY A 75 11.99 3.22 2.08
C GLY A 75 10.78 3.88 1.41
N ILE A 76 10.97 4.18 0.13
CA ILE A 76 9.95 4.74 -0.74
C ILE A 76 9.58 3.69 -1.76
N ILE A 77 8.29 3.46 -1.87
CA ILE A 77 7.69 2.50 -2.75
C ILE A 77 7.01 3.27 -3.87
N ALA A 78 7.27 2.86 -5.10
CA ALA A 78 6.58 3.36 -6.27
C ALA A 78 6.00 2.17 -7.03
N THR A 79 4.81 2.33 -7.58
CA THR A 79 4.30 1.40 -8.59
C THR A 79 4.35 2.11 -9.92
N TYR A 80 5.10 1.56 -10.86
CA TYR A 80 5.42 2.19 -12.13
C TYR A 80 5.13 1.19 -13.25
N SER A 81 4.22 1.54 -14.15
CA SER A 81 3.79 0.66 -15.24
C SER A 81 3.39 -0.76 -14.81
N GLY A 82 2.70 -0.88 -13.66
CA GLY A 82 2.25 -2.18 -13.14
C GLY A 82 3.31 -2.96 -12.37
N THR A 83 4.54 -2.43 -12.24
CA THR A 83 5.62 -3.04 -11.48
C THR A 83 5.84 -2.29 -10.17
N ALA A 84 6.07 -3.04 -9.09
CA ALA A 84 6.44 -2.46 -7.80
C ALA A 84 7.97 -2.25 -7.71
N LEU A 85 8.36 -1.07 -7.22
CA LEU A 85 9.74 -0.65 -7.05
C LEU A 85 9.97 -0.12 -5.63
N LEU A 86 11.17 -0.30 -5.12
CA LEU A 86 11.60 0.14 -3.79
C LEU A 86 12.92 0.88 -3.90
N CYS A 87 12.97 2.09 -3.35
CA CYS A 87 14.21 2.76 -2.96
C CYS A 87 14.32 2.69 -1.44
N LYS A 88 15.30 1.93 -0.93
CA LYS A 88 15.49 1.79 0.52
C LYS A 88 16.10 3.08 1.10
N HIS A 89 15.74 3.45 2.33
CA HIS A 89 16.36 4.60 3.00
C HIS A 89 17.87 4.40 3.25
N THR A 90 18.33 3.15 3.28
CA THR A 90 19.76 2.79 3.44
C THR A 90 20.51 2.70 2.12
N ASP A 91 19.86 3.02 0.99
CA ASP A 91 20.47 2.92 -0.34
C ASP A 91 20.92 4.32 -0.80
N ASP A 92 22.21 4.60 -0.61
CA ASP A 92 22.83 5.88 -0.97
C ASP A 92 22.83 6.15 -2.48
N SER A 93 22.49 5.16 -3.31
CA SER A 93 22.35 5.35 -4.76
C SER A 93 21.06 6.11 -5.15
N HIS A 94 20.13 6.31 -4.22
CA HIS A 94 18.82 6.95 -4.45
C HIS A 94 18.08 6.38 -5.68
N THR A 95 18.33 5.10 -5.98
CA THR A 95 17.81 4.45 -7.18
C THR A 95 16.73 3.45 -6.82
N PHE A 96 15.57 3.60 -7.44
CA PHE A 96 14.49 2.62 -7.33
C PHE A 96 14.87 1.33 -8.05
N LYS A 97 14.84 0.24 -7.29
CA LYS A 97 15.07 -1.12 -7.78
C LYS A 97 13.78 -1.92 -7.74
N LEU A 98 13.78 -3.06 -8.41
CA LEU A 98 12.65 -3.98 -8.35
C LEU A 98 12.31 -4.34 -6.90
N PHE A 99 11.02 -4.31 -6.56
CA PHE A 99 10.59 -4.81 -5.25
C PHE A 99 10.99 -6.29 -5.12
N PRO A 100 11.46 -6.76 -3.96
CA PRO A 100 11.88 -8.16 -3.84
C PRO A 100 10.71 -9.15 -3.98
N GLY A 101 11.03 -10.41 -4.22
CA GLY A 101 10.06 -11.52 -4.21
C GLY A 101 9.05 -11.48 -5.35
N TYR A 102 7.90 -12.13 -5.11
CA TYR A 102 6.83 -12.25 -6.10
C TYR A 102 6.28 -10.88 -6.53
N ILE A 103 6.13 -9.95 -5.58
CA ILE A 103 5.59 -8.60 -5.84
C ILE A 103 6.39 -7.84 -6.91
N GLY A 104 7.71 -7.99 -6.97
CA GLY A 104 8.48 -7.35 -8.05
C GLY A 104 8.41 -8.09 -9.39
N LEU A 105 8.28 -9.42 -9.34
CA LEU A 105 8.46 -10.29 -10.52
C LEU A 105 7.15 -10.64 -11.25
N CYS A 106 5.99 -10.26 -10.72
CA CYS A 106 4.69 -10.64 -11.28
C CYS A 106 4.31 -9.96 -12.61
N GLY A 107 5.21 -9.15 -13.19
CA GLY A 107 4.99 -8.14 -14.24
C GLY A 107 4.59 -8.62 -15.64
N LYS A 108 3.86 -9.73 -15.77
CA LYS A 108 3.20 -10.15 -17.02
C LYS A 108 1.74 -10.56 -16.85
N GLU A 109 1.38 -11.05 -15.67
CA GLU A 109 0.03 -11.55 -15.39
C GLU A 109 -0.73 -10.63 -14.43
N VAL A 110 0.00 -9.82 -13.66
CA VAL A 110 -0.55 -9.02 -12.57
C VAL A 110 -0.04 -7.59 -12.68
N TRP A 111 -0.95 -6.64 -12.88
CA TRP A 111 -0.62 -5.22 -12.90
C TRP A 111 -0.79 -4.61 -11.51
N ILE A 112 0.32 -4.23 -10.85
CA ILE A 112 0.27 -3.60 -9.54
C ILE A 112 -0.10 -2.12 -9.69
N LYS A 113 -1.31 -1.79 -9.24
CA LYS A 113 -1.86 -0.44 -9.26
C LYS A 113 -1.39 0.38 -8.06
N SER A 114 -1.36 -0.24 -6.88
CA SER A 114 -0.89 0.41 -5.66
C SER A 114 -0.14 -0.57 -4.77
N LEU A 115 0.81 -0.06 -3.98
CA LEU A 115 1.48 -0.83 -2.94
C LEU A 115 1.60 0.02 -1.68
N SER A 116 1.08 -0.49 -0.57
CA SER A 116 1.03 0.20 0.72
C SER A 116 1.49 -0.71 1.85
N THR A 117 1.76 -0.14 3.02
CA THR A 117 2.11 -0.92 4.20
C THR A 117 0.91 -1.22 5.08
N LEU A 118 0.82 -2.47 5.52
CA LEU A 118 -0.15 -2.95 6.48
C LEU A 118 0.57 -3.08 7.83
N HIS A 119 0.26 -2.18 8.76
CA HIS A 119 0.87 -2.15 10.08
C HIS A 119 0.03 -2.89 11.10
N ASN A 120 0.70 -3.66 11.96
CA ASN A 120 0.11 -4.12 13.20
C ASN A 120 0.19 -2.98 14.23
N SER A 121 -0.97 -2.52 14.69
CA SER A 121 -1.06 -1.44 15.69
C SER A 121 -0.54 -1.83 17.08
N GLN A 122 -0.33 -3.13 17.34
CA GLN A 122 -0.03 -3.67 18.67
C GLN A 122 1.36 -4.32 18.81
N SER A 123 2.15 -4.46 17.75
CA SER A 123 3.47 -5.11 17.84
C SER A 123 4.62 -4.10 17.81
N GLU A 124 5.46 -4.10 18.86
CA GLU A 124 6.76 -3.41 18.86
C GLU A 124 7.74 -4.02 17.83
N LYS A 125 7.52 -5.28 17.44
CA LYS A 125 8.23 -5.91 16.34
C LYS A 125 7.73 -5.34 15.01
N ASN A 126 8.66 -4.79 14.25
CA ASN A 126 8.48 -4.10 12.97
C ASN A 126 8.12 -5.08 11.83
N ASN A 127 7.14 -5.97 12.04
CA ASN A 127 6.64 -6.88 11.01
C ASN A 127 5.77 -6.09 10.04
N VAL A 128 6.42 -5.43 9.08
CA VAL A 128 5.75 -4.71 8.00
C VAL A 128 5.29 -5.74 6.98
N LEU A 129 3.97 -5.85 6.82
CA LEU A 129 3.37 -6.50 5.66
C LEU A 129 3.06 -5.46 4.60
N TYR A 130 2.98 -5.90 3.35
CA TYR A 130 2.63 -5.05 2.22
C TYR A 130 1.30 -5.47 1.65
N LEU A 131 0.47 -4.48 1.31
CA LEU A 131 -0.79 -4.66 0.61
C LEU A 131 -0.63 -4.13 -0.80
N ALA A 132 -0.73 -5.03 -1.78
CA ALA A 132 -0.71 -4.70 -3.20
C ALA A 132 -2.13 -4.74 -3.76
N GLU A 133 -2.55 -3.64 -4.37
CA GLU A 133 -3.73 -3.60 -5.23
C GLU A 133 -3.35 -4.00 -6.64
N CYS A 134 -3.94 -5.08 -7.12
CA CYS A 134 -3.58 -5.68 -8.38
C CYS A 134 -4.76 -5.70 -9.34
N GLN A 135 -4.51 -5.31 -10.57
CA GLN A 135 -5.43 -5.43 -11.69
C GLN A 135 -4.99 -6.61 -12.55
N MET A 136 -5.92 -7.53 -12.81
CA MET A 136 -5.82 -8.57 -13.84
C MET A 136 -6.65 -8.13 -15.06
N ASP A 137 -6.59 -8.87 -16.17
CA ASP A 137 -7.32 -8.54 -17.39
C ASP A 137 -8.84 -8.39 -17.17
N CYS A 138 -9.44 -9.23 -16.31
CA CYS A 138 -10.90 -9.30 -16.15
C CYS A 138 -11.40 -9.08 -14.71
N TYR A 139 -10.52 -8.92 -13.73
CA TYR A 139 -10.88 -8.66 -12.34
C TYR A 139 -9.71 -7.98 -11.62
N TRP A 140 -9.96 -7.55 -10.38
CA TRP A 140 -8.90 -7.05 -9.50
C TRP A 140 -8.75 -8.00 -8.31
N LYS A 141 -7.58 -7.99 -7.69
CA LYS A 141 -7.29 -8.75 -6.47
C LYS A 141 -6.43 -7.91 -5.53
N VAL A 142 -6.49 -8.24 -4.25
CA VAL A 142 -5.55 -7.72 -3.25
C VAL A 142 -4.60 -8.84 -2.88
N ILE A 143 -3.29 -8.54 -2.89
CA ILE A 143 -2.25 -9.44 -2.42
C ILE A 143 -1.65 -8.87 -1.13
N ILE A 144 -1.44 -9.72 -0.14
CA ILE A 144 -0.70 -9.38 1.07
C ILE A 144 0.60 -10.17 1.07
N ALA A 145 1.71 -9.43 1.18
CA ALA A 145 3.05 -9.98 1.12
C ALA A 145 3.85 -9.65 2.37
N ASN A 146 4.85 -10.49 2.66
CA ASN A 146 5.81 -10.26 3.73
C ASN A 146 6.89 -9.24 3.32
N CYS A 147 7.85 -9.00 4.22
CA CYS A 147 8.89 -8.00 4.01
C CYS A 147 9.88 -8.31 2.87
N ILE A 148 9.96 -9.56 2.43
CA ILE A 148 10.77 -10.00 1.29
C ILE A 148 9.95 -10.10 -0.01
N GLY A 149 8.65 -9.75 0.04
CA GLY A 149 7.76 -9.72 -1.12
C GLY A 149 7.16 -11.06 -1.52
N ASP A 150 7.25 -12.07 -0.64
CA ASP A 150 6.53 -13.34 -0.81
C ASP A 150 5.07 -13.18 -0.40
N VAL A 151 4.18 -13.79 -1.18
CA VAL A 151 2.73 -13.75 -0.95
C VAL A 151 2.38 -14.59 0.29
N LEU A 152 1.65 -13.98 1.22
CA LEU A 152 1.10 -14.65 2.40
C LEU A 152 -0.38 -14.98 2.22
N THR A 153 -1.13 -14.11 1.55
CA THR A 153 -2.53 -14.34 1.19
C THR A 153 -2.92 -13.46 0.01
N GLU A 154 -3.98 -13.85 -0.68
CA GLU A 154 -4.62 -13.02 -1.70
C GLU A 154 -6.14 -13.16 -1.64
N PHE A 155 -6.83 -12.12 -2.10
CA PHE A 155 -8.29 -12.09 -2.22
C PHE A 155 -8.69 -11.60 -3.61
N SER A 156 -9.40 -12.45 -4.36
CA SER A 156 -9.91 -12.14 -5.70
C SER A 156 -11.36 -11.64 -5.64
N PHE A 157 -11.64 -10.55 -6.34
CA PHE A 157 -13.00 -9.99 -6.44
C PHE A 157 -13.82 -10.60 -7.57
N GLN A 158 -13.27 -11.57 -8.33
CA GLN A 158 -13.87 -12.12 -9.56
C GLN A 158 -15.24 -12.80 -9.36
N ASN A 159 -15.48 -13.40 -8.19
CA ASN A 159 -16.66 -14.24 -7.94
C ASN A 159 -17.63 -13.65 -6.91
N LEU A 160 -17.55 -12.34 -6.68
CA LEU A 160 -18.50 -11.67 -5.79
C LEU A 160 -19.78 -11.37 -6.57
N SER A 161 -20.91 -11.85 -6.03
CA SER A 161 -22.24 -11.51 -6.54
C SER A 161 -22.56 -10.02 -6.39
N LEU A 162 -21.85 -9.34 -5.50
CA LEU A 162 -22.01 -7.93 -5.17
C LEU A 162 -20.80 -7.13 -5.66
N ARG A 163 -21.05 -5.94 -6.21
CA ARG A 163 -19.99 -5.03 -6.63
C ARG A 163 -19.38 -4.38 -5.40
N VAL A 164 -18.08 -4.56 -5.20
CA VAL A 164 -17.32 -3.84 -4.17
C VAL A 164 -17.06 -2.41 -4.64
N THR A 165 -17.43 -1.42 -3.82
CA THR A 165 -17.31 0.01 -4.10
C THR A 165 -16.13 0.65 -3.37
N ALA A 166 -15.77 0.11 -2.21
CA ALA A 166 -14.59 0.48 -1.45
C ALA A 166 -14.17 -0.70 -0.56
N TYR A 167 -12.92 -0.71 -0.12
CA TYR A 167 -12.48 -1.67 0.88
C TYR A 167 -11.42 -1.06 1.81
N CYS A 168 -11.24 -1.69 2.96
CA CYS A 168 -10.18 -1.41 3.91
C CYS A 168 -9.58 -2.72 4.40
N ALA A 169 -8.26 -2.75 4.61
CA ALA A 169 -7.57 -3.90 5.17
C ALA A 169 -6.97 -3.55 6.53
N VAL A 170 -7.09 -4.46 7.49
CA VAL A 170 -6.57 -4.29 8.84
C VAL A 170 -5.83 -5.56 9.26
N LEU A 171 -4.66 -5.40 9.88
CA LEU A 171 -3.89 -6.50 10.45
C LEU A 171 -4.03 -6.50 11.97
N LEU A 172 -4.44 -7.62 12.55
CA LEU A 172 -4.47 -7.83 13.99
C LEU A 172 -3.61 -9.05 14.37
N PRO A 173 -2.81 -8.96 15.44
CA PRO A 173 -2.03 -10.11 15.91
C PRO A 173 -2.96 -11.18 16.49
N THR A 174 -2.51 -12.43 16.42
CA THR A 174 -3.11 -13.53 17.18
C THR A 174 -2.36 -13.74 18.50
N LYS A 175 -2.96 -14.54 19.40
CA LYS A 175 -2.28 -15.00 20.62
C LYS A 175 -1.12 -15.95 20.32
N GLU A 176 -1.15 -16.62 19.17
CA GLU A 176 -0.08 -17.49 18.71
C GLU A 176 1.03 -16.67 18.03
N ASP A 177 2.27 -16.94 18.42
CA ASP A 177 3.44 -16.35 17.79
C ASP A 177 3.50 -16.70 16.30
N ASN A 178 3.90 -15.72 15.49
CA ASN A 178 3.99 -15.79 14.02
C ASN A 178 2.67 -15.80 13.25
N TYR A 179 1.52 -15.94 13.90
CA TYR A 179 0.24 -15.85 13.21
C TYR A 179 -0.33 -14.43 13.29
N SER A 180 -1.13 -14.06 12.30
CA SER A 180 -1.86 -12.79 12.28
C SER A 180 -3.18 -12.98 11.55
N ASN A 181 -4.18 -12.21 11.94
CA ASN A 181 -5.45 -12.13 11.25
C ASN A 181 -5.46 -10.89 10.36
N VAL A 182 -5.65 -11.11 9.08
CA VAL A 182 -6.00 -10.05 8.14
C VAL A 182 -7.51 -9.95 8.09
N TYR A 183 -8.02 -8.74 8.26
CA TYR A 183 -9.41 -8.40 8.02
C TYR A 183 -9.54 -7.56 6.76
N LEU A 184 -10.48 -7.92 5.89
CA LEU A 184 -10.93 -7.08 4.78
C LEU A 184 -12.36 -6.62 5.08
N ILE A 185 -12.55 -5.32 5.14
CA ILE A 185 -13.87 -4.69 5.23
C ILE A 185 -14.24 -4.26 3.82
N LEU A 186 -15.26 -4.86 3.24
CA LEU A 186 -15.73 -4.56 1.89
C LEU A 186 -17.03 -3.76 1.98
N ALA A 187 -17.06 -2.57 1.39
CA ALA A 187 -18.30 -1.85 1.11
C ALA A 187 -18.85 -2.33 -0.23
N THR A 188 -20.10 -2.76 -0.26
CA THR A 188 -20.73 -3.39 -1.42
C THR A 188 -21.95 -2.61 -1.92
N SER A 189 -22.37 -2.91 -3.15
CA SER A 189 -23.48 -2.23 -3.84
C SER A 189 -24.86 -2.41 -3.21
N ASP A 190 -25.00 -3.34 -2.28
CA ASP A 190 -26.21 -3.54 -1.46
C ASP A 190 -26.20 -2.70 -0.17
N ASN A 191 -25.26 -1.74 -0.05
CA ASN A 191 -25.08 -0.86 1.11
C ASN A 191 -24.72 -1.59 2.41
N ASN A 192 -24.10 -2.77 2.30
CA ASN A 192 -23.57 -3.50 3.43
C ASN A 192 -22.04 -3.36 3.53
N LEU A 193 -21.53 -3.55 4.74
CA LEU A 193 -20.13 -3.81 5.01
C LEU A 193 -19.96 -5.29 5.33
N HIS A 194 -19.17 -5.98 4.51
CA HIS A 194 -18.80 -7.38 4.72
C HIS A 194 -17.42 -7.42 5.37
N LEU A 195 -17.34 -8.05 6.54
CA LEU A 195 -16.08 -8.28 7.24
C LEU A 195 -15.59 -9.69 6.95
N LEU A 196 -14.53 -9.79 6.16
CA LEU A 196 -13.83 -11.04 5.86
C LEU A 196 -12.58 -11.15 6.72
N GLN A 197 -12.26 -12.36 7.17
CA GLN A 197 -11.07 -12.67 7.93
C GLN A 197 -10.27 -13.77 7.25
N CYS A 198 -8.95 -13.61 7.20
CA CYS A 198 -8.00 -14.65 6.83
C CYS A 198 -6.88 -14.72 7.87
N THR A 199 -6.57 -15.92 8.34
CA THR A 199 -5.42 -16.14 9.22
C THR A 199 -4.20 -16.47 8.36
N ILE A 200 -3.12 -15.74 8.57
CA ILE A 200 -1.85 -15.89 7.88
C ILE A 200 -0.76 -16.31 8.85
N ASN A 201 0.20 -17.07 8.34
CA ASN A 201 1.43 -17.38 9.04
C ASN A 201 2.55 -16.50 8.46
N ASN A 202 3.14 -15.65 9.29
CA ASN A 202 4.16 -14.70 8.89
C ASN A 202 5.54 -15.34 8.66
N SER A 203 5.75 -16.59 9.09
CA SER A 203 7.05 -17.27 9.01
C SER A 203 7.15 -18.32 7.90
N THR A 204 6.06 -18.67 7.24
CA THR A 204 6.04 -19.68 6.18
C THR A 204 5.71 -19.07 4.82
N GLN A 205 6.13 -19.75 3.75
CA GLN A 205 5.75 -19.41 2.37
C GLN A 205 4.41 -20.02 1.96
N ILE A 206 3.66 -20.61 2.90
CA ILE A 206 2.38 -21.23 2.61
C ILE A 206 1.33 -20.13 2.47
N VAL A 207 0.82 -19.96 1.25
CA VAL A 207 -0.21 -18.97 0.95
C VAL A 207 -1.54 -19.41 1.57
N SER A 208 -2.08 -18.58 2.46
CA SER A 208 -3.41 -18.76 3.01
C SER A 208 -4.46 -18.23 2.03
N THR A 209 -5.36 -19.10 1.58
CA THR A 209 -6.45 -18.74 0.63
C THR A 209 -7.84 -18.81 1.27
N HIS A 210 -7.90 -19.15 2.56
CA HIS A 210 -9.16 -19.36 3.27
C HIS A 210 -9.66 -18.06 3.88
N TRP A 211 -10.57 -17.38 3.17
CA TRP A 211 -11.29 -16.22 3.65
C TRP A 211 -12.65 -16.61 4.22
N LYS A 212 -12.95 -16.14 5.44
CA LYS A 212 -14.21 -16.41 6.12
C LYS A 212 -14.98 -15.11 6.35
N LEU A 213 -16.26 -15.08 6.01
CA LEU A 213 -17.17 -14.02 6.43
C LEU A 213 -17.41 -14.13 7.94
N VAL A 214 -17.02 -13.10 8.68
CA VAL A 214 -17.11 -13.07 10.15
C VAL A 214 -18.03 -11.96 10.67
N GLY A 215 -18.48 -11.06 9.80
CA GLY A 215 -19.44 -10.03 10.16
C GLY A 215 -20.13 -9.40 8.95
N LEU A 216 -21.35 -8.91 9.18
CA LEU A 216 -22.14 -8.14 8.23
C LEU A 216 -22.71 -6.93 8.98
N ILE A 217 -22.47 -5.73 8.48
CA ILE A 217 -23.00 -4.49 9.06
C ILE A 217 -23.80 -3.77 7.98
N VAL A 218 -25.08 -3.50 8.27
CA VAL A 218 -25.95 -2.74 7.37
C VAL A 218 -25.65 -1.25 7.54
N ILE A 219 -25.26 -0.56 6.47
CA ILE A 219 -25.11 0.89 6.51
C ILE A 219 -26.49 1.51 6.34
N ILE A 220 -27.07 2.01 7.42
CA ILE A 220 -28.22 2.92 7.34
C ILE A 220 -27.65 4.32 7.07
N LEU A 221 -27.74 4.79 5.83
CA LEU A 221 -27.36 6.14 5.44
C LEU A 221 -28.26 7.17 6.15
N CYS A 222 -27.78 7.69 7.28
CA CYS A 222 -28.25 8.98 7.81
C CYS A 222 -27.50 10.09 7.07
N ILE A 223 -28.22 11.15 6.71
CA ILE A 223 -27.90 12.25 5.76
C ILE A 223 -26.60 13.05 6.03
N SER A 224 -25.79 12.70 7.02
CA SER A 224 -24.47 13.32 7.29
C SER A 224 -23.32 12.41 6.82
N CYS A 225 -22.62 12.83 5.77
CA CYS A 225 -21.59 12.08 5.02
C CYS A 225 -20.28 11.76 5.77
N THR A 226 -20.36 11.12 6.94
CA THR A 226 -19.18 10.54 7.59
C THR A 226 -19.54 9.24 8.28
N ILE A 227 -19.17 8.10 7.68
CA ILE A 227 -19.28 6.80 8.34
C ILE A 227 -18.05 6.64 9.25
N PHE A 228 -18.23 6.84 10.55
CA PHE A 228 -17.29 6.37 11.56
C PHE A 228 -17.63 4.93 11.90
N VAL A 229 -16.88 3.97 11.36
CA VAL A 229 -16.99 2.57 11.80
C VAL A 229 -16.13 2.40 13.06
N TYR A 230 -16.76 2.49 14.23
CA TYR A 230 -16.13 2.13 15.49
C TYR A 230 -16.24 0.62 15.70
N PHE A 231 -15.15 -0.10 15.46
CA PHE A 231 -15.02 -1.46 15.98
C PHE A 231 -14.51 -1.40 17.42
N LYS A 232 -15.35 -1.81 18.37
CA LYS A 232 -14.91 -2.12 19.73
C LYS A 232 -14.55 -3.61 19.75
N PHE A 233 -13.26 -3.90 19.66
CA PHE A 233 -12.72 -5.25 19.91
C PHE A 233 -12.39 -5.40 21.39
#